data_AF-A0A0C3PJU9-F1
#
_entry.id   AF-A0A0C3PJU9-F1
#
_cell.length_a   1.000
_cell.length_b   1.000
_cell.length_c   1.000
_cell.angle_alpha   90.00
_cell.angle_beta   90.00
_cell.angle_gamma   90.00
#
_symmetry.space_group_name_H-M   'P 1'
#
loop_
_entity.id
_entity.type
_entity.pdbx_description
1 polymer ?
#
loop_
_entity_poly.entity_id
_entity_poly.type
_entity_poly.pdbx_seq_one_letter_code
_entity_poly.pdbx_strand_id
1 'polypeptide(L)'
;MEESPPPSEGGDGASHGGEFDQGRRARSITPPSSPHPQRRPRSESLEAETQQEQKRLKQFGVSLCRVKGLPEDALDDFTVLSSKEMMITVHADMLELHARQTKSHAEQFIESEEFKDILRERLRVCLLSPNLTAYVQEVANRIFTYAKQHLSTFKIPEAALEDPEMTERITSLISHLLTSARSNMKQKITNHIASKSHISILAKSLSPGGGYEMTTAHWARIAFLRDSMIIFETVVEDSKERVATQKKLRARQSALATLDDAADNEEDQELAENNSEGGAKNTEEKIWTSNEYWEYVDMVLRELRAEACVAETTAVARAKHMEAFFTLVLQADMKNHPGSSSHPAVPAFDKVTVQWQKSIMTGLIW
;
A
#
# COMPACT_ATOMS: atom_id res chain seq x y z
N MET A 1 19.77 4.71 40.25
CA MET A 1 20.87 5.63 39.87
C MET A 1 20.39 6.37 38.65
N GLU A 2 19.65 7.43 38.92
CA GLU A 2 19.16 8.41 37.95
C GLU A 2 20.28 9.42 37.68
N GLU A 3 20.54 9.73 36.42
CA GLU A 3 21.25 10.96 36.05
C GLU A 3 20.32 11.81 35.20
N SER A 4 19.84 12.88 35.82
CA SER A 4 19.17 14.02 35.18
C SER A 4 20.21 14.97 34.57
N PRO A 5 19.93 15.61 33.43
CA PRO A 5 20.75 16.73 32.94
C PRO A 5 20.28 18.09 33.54
N PRO A 6 21.16 19.11 33.55
CA PRO A 6 21.01 20.36 34.32
C PRO A 6 20.19 21.45 33.59
N PRO A 7 19.77 22.51 34.30
CA PRO A 7 19.07 23.65 33.69
C PRO A 7 20.06 24.64 33.05
N SER A 8 19.67 25.24 31.93
CA SER A 8 20.37 26.40 31.36
C SER A 8 19.60 27.68 31.69
N GLU A 9 20.21 28.49 32.55
CA GLU A 9 19.88 29.90 32.77
C GLU A 9 20.68 30.79 31.81
N GLY A 10 20.10 31.95 31.47
CA GLY A 10 20.84 33.19 31.33
C GLY A 10 21.01 33.74 29.90
N GLY A 11 20.50 34.95 29.67
CA GLY A 11 20.86 35.74 28.50
C GLY A 11 20.00 36.97 28.23
N ASP A 12 19.93 37.90 29.19
CA ASP A 12 19.50 39.28 28.95
C ASP A 12 20.41 39.95 27.91
N GLY A 13 19.80 40.72 27.00
CA GLY A 13 20.52 41.48 25.98
C GLY A 13 19.73 42.69 25.50
N ALA A 14 19.84 43.79 26.24
CA ALA A 14 19.39 45.12 25.84
C ALA A 14 20.40 45.78 24.88
N SER A 15 19.91 46.49 23.85
CA SER A 15 20.64 47.58 23.17
C SER A 15 19.64 48.39 22.32
N HIS A 16 19.24 49.59 22.74
CA HIS A 16 19.87 50.91 22.46
C HIS A 16 19.82 51.35 21.00
N GLY A 17 19.08 52.45 20.78
CA GLY A 17 19.05 53.24 19.56
C GLY A 17 18.18 54.48 19.76
N GLY A 18 18.77 55.55 20.31
CA GLY A 18 18.27 56.94 20.18
C GLY A 18 18.26 57.35 18.69
N GLU A 19 17.78 58.51 18.25
CA GLU A 19 17.90 59.88 18.75
C GLU A 19 17.25 60.71 17.60
N PHE A 20 16.41 61.73 17.81
CA PHE A 20 16.73 63.16 17.61
C PHE A 20 15.36 63.86 17.49
N ASP A 21 14.96 64.68 18.46
CA ASP A 21 15.16 66.13 18.54
C ASP A 21 14.56 66.93 17.37
N GLN A 22 13.44 67.62 17.62
CA GLN A 22 12.92 68.68 16.77
C GLN A 22 12.59 69.92 17.61
N GLY A 23 13.61 70.78 17.71
CA GLY A 23 13.50 72.15 18.19
C GLY A 23 13.10 73.15 17.09
N ARG A 24 12.18 74.05 17.49
CA ARG A 24 12.10 75.50 17.19
C ARG A 24 12.05 76.03 15.74
N ARG A 25 10.92 76.72 15.50
CA ARG A 25 10.74 78.12 15.01
C ARG A 25 11.66 78.63 13.88
N ALA A 26 11.04 79.00 12.76
CA ALA A 26 11.18 80.33 12.11
C ALA A 26 10.05 80.51 11.06
N ARG A 27 9.18 81.50 11.25
CA ARG A 27 9.09 82.76 10.46
C ARG A 27 8.62 82.60 9.00
N SER A 28 7.33 82.87 8.85
CA SER A 28 6.67 83.51 7.71
C SER A 28 7.55 84.56 7.01
N ILE A 29 7.88 84.34 5.73
CA ILE A 29 8.09 85.38 4.72
C ILE A 29 7.64 84.81 3.36
N THR A 30 6.54 85.34 2.83
CA THR A 30 6.08 85.23 1.44
C THR A 30 6.99 85.99 0.47
N PRO A 31 7.26 85.43 -0.72
CA PRO A 31 7.45 86.23 -1.93
C PRO A 31 6.66 85.62 -3.13
N PRO A 32 6.60 86.28 -4.32
CA PRO A 32 5.34 86.57 -4.98
C PRO A 32 4.98 85.62 -6.12
N SER A 33 3.68 85.65 -6.46
CA SER A 33 3.07 85.08 -7.66
C SER A 33 3.95 85.23 -8.89
N SER A 34 4.39 84.10 -9.42
CA SER A 34 5.00 83.95 -10.74
C SER A 34 4.10 83.09 -11.62
N PRO A 35 4.03 83.38 -12.93
CA PRO A 35 2.94 82.94 -13.79
C PRO A 35 2.96 81.43 -14.00
N HIS A 36 1.79 80.85 -13.84
CA HIS A 36 1.45 79.46 -14.13
C HIS A 36 2.05 79.02 -15.48
N PRO A 37 3.12 78.20 -15.53
CA PRO A 37 3.43 77.49 -16.74
C PRO A 37 2.37 76.40 -16.86
N GLN A 38 1.65 76.43 -17.98
CA GLN A 38 0.73 75.37 -18.40
C GLN A 38 1.32 74.01 -18.00
N ARG A 39 0.60 73.31 -17.12
CA ARG A 39 0.81 71.88 -16.87
C ARG A 39 0.74 71.19 -18.22
N ARG A 40 1.90 70.91 -18.83
CA ARG A 40 2.01 69.87 -19.84
C ARG A 40 1.45 68.58 -19.20
N PRO A 41 0.65 67.80 -19.92
CA PRO A 41 0.16 66.52 -19.42
C PRO A 41 1.40 65.64 -19.19
N ARG A 42 1.74 65.42 -17.92
CA ARG A 42 2.90 64.62 -17.49
C ARG A 42 2.74 63.13 -17.82
N SER A 43 1.59 62.75 -18.37
CA SER A 43 1.18 61.39 -18.72
C SER A 43 1.87 60.86 -19.99
N GLU A 44 2.01 61.67 -21.05
CA GLU A 44 2.58 61.21 -22.34
C GLU A 44 4.05 60.77 -22.22
N SER A 45 4.80 61.38 -21.29
CA SER A 45 6.23 61.06 -21.10
C SER A 45 6.46 59.69 -20.48
N LEU A 46 5.56 59.22 -19.60
CA LEU A 46 5.68 57.93 -18.91
C LEU A 46 5.26 56.77 -19.81
N GLU A 47 4.26 56.98 -20.66
CA GLU A 47 3.81 55.99 -21.66
C GLU A 47 4.86 55.79 -22.77
N ALA A 48 5.53 56.85 -23.21
CA ALA A 48 6.59 56.75 -24.21
C ALA A 48 7.83 56.01 -23.68
N GLU A 49 8.21 56.23 -22.42
CA GLU A 49 9.32 55.52 -21.76
C GLU A 49 9.02 54.02 -21.61
N THR A 50 7.81 53.67 -21.17
CA THR A 50 7.40 52.25 -21.02
C THR A 50 7.37 51.51 -22.36
N GLN A 51 6.87 52.14 -23.44
CA GLN A 51 6.93 51.54 -24.79
C GLN A 51 8.36 51.35 -25.30
N GLN A 52 9.27 52.30 -25.01
CA GLN A 52 10.67 52.20 -25.42
C GLN A 52 11.40 51.09 -24.64
N GLU A 53 11.12 50.95 -23.35
CA GLU A 53 11.65 49.87 -22.51
C GLU A 53 11.19 48.49 -23.01
N GLN A 54 9.90 48.32 -23.30
CA GLN A 54 9.36 47.08 -23.88
C GLN A 54 10.03 46.74 -25.22
N LYS A 55 10.24 47.73 -26.11
CA LYS A 55 10.93 47.50 -27.38
C LYS A 55 12.38 47.04 -27.18
N ARG A 56 13.08 47.59 -26.19
CA ARG A 56 14.45 47.14 -25.82
C ARG A 56 14.44 45.73 -25.26
N LEU A 57 13.51 45.41 -24.37
CA LEU A 57 13.35 44.06 -23.81
C LEU A 57 13.06 43.04 -24.90
N LYS A 58 12.17 43.35 -25.85
CA LYS A 58 11.88 42.49 -27.01
C LYS A 58 13.11 42.25 -27.89
N GLN A 59 13.85 43.30 -28.23
CA GLN A 59 15.10 43.16 -29.00
C GLN A 59 16.15 42.34 -28.25
N PHE A 60 16.26 42.54 -26.94
CA PHE A 60 17.14 41.74 -26.09
C PHE A 60 16.69 40.27 -26.05
N GLY A 61 15.39 40.00 -25.90
CA GLY A 61 14.79 38.68 -25.93
C GLY A 61 15.11 37.92 -27.21
N VAL A 62 14.90 38.53 -28.38
CA VAL A 62 15.25 37.94 -29.69
C VAL A 62 16.74 37.59 -29.76
N SER A 63 17.62 38.53 -29.35
CA SER A 63 19.06 38.27 -29.35
C SER A 63 19.44 37.12 -28.43
N LEU A 64 18.79 37.01 -27.27
CA LEU A 64 19.03 35.96 -26.29
C LEU A 64 18.55 34.60 -26.83
N CYS A 65 17.34 34.52 -27.39
CA CYS A 65 16.80 33.32 -28.04
C CYS A 65 17.74 32.82 -29.13
N ARG A 66 18.22 33.70 -30.01
CA ARG A 66 19.19 33.34 -31.07
C ARG A 66 20.48 32.76 -30.51
N VAL A 67 21.03 33.34 -29.44
CA VAL A 67 22.24 32.83 -28.78
C VAL A 67 22.00 31.47 -28.12
N LYS A 68 20.79 31.22 -27.61
CA LYS A 68 20.41 29.96 -26.95
C LYS A 68 19.85 28.90 -27.91
N GLY A 69 19.72 29.20 -29.19
CA GLY A 69 19.15 28.28 -30.19
C GLY A 69 17.64 28.05 -30.01
N LEU A 70 16.93 29.01 -29.43
CA LEU A 70 15.48 28.98 -29.24
C LEU A 70 14.77 29.76 -30.36
N PRO A 71 13.47 29.51 -30.63
CA PRO A 71 12.68 30.32 -31.55
C PRO A 71 12.74 31.81 -31.19
N GLU A 72 12.91 32.69 -32.18
CA GLU A 72 13.13 34.13 -31.95
C GLU A 72 11.96 34.82 -31.23
N ASP A 73 10.75 34.28 -31.40
CA ASP A 73 9.49 34.75 -30.82
C ASP A 73 9.15 34.12 -29.46
N ALA A 74 9.96 33.18 -28.95
CA ALA A 74 9.65 32.42 -27.74
C ALA A 74 9.51 33.25 -26.46
N LEU A 75 10.02 34.50 -26.45
CA LEU A 75 9.94 35.41 -25.30
C LEU A 75 8.99 36.59 -25.55
N ASP A 76 8.34 36.69 -26.72
CA ASP A 76 7.54 37.86 -27.08
C ASP A 76 6.46 38.16 -26.03
N ASP A 77 5.69 37.14 -25.64
CA ASP A 77 4.64 37.25 -24.61
C ASP A 77 5.21 37.53 -23.21
N PHE A 78 6.45 37.12 -22.95
CA PHE A 78 7.12 37.40 -21.68
C PHE A 78 7.59 38.86 -21.60
N THR A 79 8.08 39.43 -22.71
CA THR A 79 8.63 40.80 -22.75
C THR A 79 7.59 41.92 -22.63
N VAL A 80 6.30 41.61 -22.83
CA VAL A 80 5.21 42.59 -22.65
C VAL A 80 4.75 42.73 -21.19
N LEU A 81 5.13 41.78 -20.32
CA LEU A 81 4.79 41.79 -18.90
C LEU A 81 5.56 42.85 -18.12
N SER A 82 5.00 43.33 -17.01
CA SER A 82 5.76 44.10 -16.02
C SER A 82 6.77 43.21 -15.31
N SER A 83 7.82 43.79 -14.71
CA SER A 83 8.84 43.01 -13.98
C SER A 83 8.25 42.15 -12.85
N LYS A 84 7.16 42.58 -12.21
CA LYS A 84 6.48 41.80 -11.18
C LYS A 84 5.77 40.58 -11.79
N GLU A 85 5.07 40.76 -12.90
CA GLU A 85 4.39 39.69 -13.62
C GLU A 85 5.39 38.68 -14.20
N MET A 86 6.52 39.14 -14.73
CA MET A 86 7.64 38.29 -15.16
C MET A 86 8.13 37.40 -14.03
N MET A 87 8.39 37.95 -12.84
CA MET A 87 8.86 37.18 -11.69
C MET A 87 7.83 36.14 -11.21
N ILE A 88 6.55 36.50 -11.18
CA ILE A 88 5.46 35.57 -10.84
C ILE A 88 5.39 34.45 -11.86
N THR A 89 5.46 34.77 -13.15
CA THR A 89 5.42 33.80 -14.26
C THR A 89 6.60 32.83 -14.17
N VAL A 90 7.83 33.34 -14.01
CA VAL A 90 9.03 32.51 -13.83
C VAL A 90 8.90 31.61 -12.60
N HIS A 91 8.37 32.13 -11.48
CA HIS A 91 8.18 31.30 -10.29
C HIS A 91 7.13 30.21 -10.51
N ALA A 92 6.04 30.51 -11.21
CA ALA A 92 5.03 29.53 -11.59
C ALA A 92 5.61 28.44 -12.51
N ASP A 93 6.38 28.82 -13.53
CA ASP A 93 7.04 27.88 -14.44
C ASP A 93 8.08 27.00 -13.72
N MET A 94 8.81 27.56 -12.75
CA MET A 94 9.73 26.80 -11.90
C MET A 94 8.99 25.77 -11.04
N LEU A 95 7.85 26.15 -10.45
CA LEU A 95 7.01 25.23 -9.67
C LEU A 95 6.45 24.11 -10.57
N GLU A 96 5.99 24.45 -11.77
CA GLU A 96 5.48 23.48 -12.73
C GLU A 96 6.59 22.50 -13.18
N LEU A 97 7.77 23.01 -13.52
CA LEU A 97 8.93 22.18 -13.88
C LEU A 97 9.33 21.25 -12.73
N HIS A 98 9.36 21.75 -11.49
CA HIS A 98 9.66 20.94 -10.32
C HIS A 98 8.61 19.84 -10.09
N ALA A 99 7.32 20.15 -10.26
CA ALA A 99 6.25 19.16 -10.17
C ALA A 99 6.39 18.07 -11.23
N ARG A 100 6.66 18.45 -12.49
CA ARG A 100 6.92 17.50 -13.59
C ARG A 100 8.13 16.61 -13.32
N GLN A 101 9.23 17.17 -12.84
CA GLN A 101 10.43 16.40 -12.48
C GLN A 101 10.16 15.43 -11.33
N THR A 102 9.50 15.89 -10.27
CA THR A 102 9.13 15.04 -9.12
C THR A 102 8.25 13.87 -9.56
N LYS A 103 7.26 14.14 -10.43
CA LYS A 103 6.40 13.12 -11.03
C LYS A 103 7.20 12.10 -11.84
N SER A 104 8.08 12.57 -12.73
CA SER A 104 8.91 11.70 -13.58
C SER A 104 9.85 10.82 -12.75
N HIS A 105 10.47 11.35 -11.70
CA HIS A 105 11.31 10.56 -10.80
C HIS A 105 10.50 9.53 -10.02
N ALA A 106 9.31 9.89 -9.56
CA ALA A 106 8.41 8.96 -8.88
C ALA A 106 8.01 7.80 -9.81
N GLU A 107 7.66 8.10 -11.07
CA GLU A 107 7.31 7.10 -12.08
C GLU A 107 8.49 6.12 -12.34
N GLN A 108 9.68 6.66 -12.59
CA GLN A 108 10.88 5.83 -12.79
C GLN A 108 11.18 4.95 -11.57
N PHE A 109 10.98 5.48 -10.36
CA PHE A 109 11.22 4.73 -9.12
C PHE A 109 10.22 3.59 -8.93
N ILE A 110 8.92 3.82 -9.15
CA ILE A 110 7.90 2.75 -8.99
C ILE A 110 8.06 1.62 -10.01
N GLU A 111 8.68 1.90 -11.16
CA GLU A 111 8.97 0.91 -12.20
C GLU A 111 10.28 0.14 -11.95
N SER A 112 11.15 0.67 -11.09
CA SER A 112 12.44 0.08 -10.76
C SER A 112 12.32 -1.28 -10.07
N GLU A 113 13.35 -2.12 -10.24
CA GLU A 113 13.46 -3.37 -9.49
C GLU A 113 13.69 -3.14 -8.00
N GLU A 114 14.35 -2.04 -7.63
CA GLU A 114 14.56 -1.68 -6.22
C GLU A 114 13.23 -1.52 -5.49
N PHE A 115 12.30 -0.75 -6.04
CA PHE A 115 10.97 -0.59 -5.45
C PHE A 115 10.22 -1.92 -5.37
N LYS A 116 10.26 -2.74 -6.43
CA LYS A 116 9.61 -4.06 -6.45
C LYS A 116 10.18 -4.99 -5.39
N ASP A 117 11.48 -4.96 -5.14
CA ASP A 117 12.14 -5.77 -4.12
C ASP A 117 11.75 -5.34 -2.71
N ILE A 118 11.79 -4.03 -2.43
CA ILE A 118 11.33 -3.47 -1.16
C ILE A 118 9.86 -3.86 -0.93
N LEU A 119 9.00 -3.66 -1.93
CA LEU A 119 7.59 -3.97 -1.82
C LEU A 119 7.38 -5.46 -1.60
N ARG A 120 8.08 -6.34 -2.33
CA ARG A 120 8.01 -7.80 -2.15
C ARG A 120 8.40 -8.22 -0.74
N GLU A 121 9.44 -7.62 -0.17
CA GLU A 121 9.86 -7.85 1.22
C GLU A 121 8.76 -7.44 2.21
N ARG A 122 8.24 -6.21 2.09
CA ARG A 122 7.18 -5.68 2.97
C ARG A 122 5.87 -6.45 2.85
N LEU A 123 5.50 -6.90 1.66
CA LEU A 123 4.29 -7.72 1.45
C LEU A 123 4.43 -9.12 2.07
N ARG A 124 5.61 -9.74 2.02
CA ARG A 124 5.86 -11.01 2.74
C ARG A 124 5.73 -10.84 4.24
N VAL A 125 6.23 -9.72 4.79
CA VAL A 125 6.04 -9.37 6.21
C VAL A 125 4.55 -9.26 6.55
N CYS A 126 3.77 -8.61 5.68
CA CYS A 126 2.31 -8.53 5.87
C CYS A 126 1.66 -9.91 5.92
N LEU A 127 2.03 -10.82 5.00
CA LEU A 127 1.49 -12.19 4.93
C LEU A 127 1.90 -13.09 6.12
N LEU A 128 3.04 -12.80 6.75
CA LEU A 128 3.53 -13.50 7.93
C LEU A 128 3.10 -12.84 9.24
N SER A 129 2.41 -11.70 9.18
CA SER A 129 1.92 -11.01 10.38
C SER A 129 1.01 -11.96 11.19
N PRO A 130 1.29 -12.17 12.49
CA PRO A 130 0.42 -12.95 13.37
C PRO A 130 -1.01 -12.43 13.45
N ASN A 131 -1.20 -11.12 13.19
CA ASN A 131 -2.49 -10.42 13.29
C ASN A 131 -3.29 -10.44 11.98
N LEU A 132 -2.80 -11.11 10.92
CA LEU A 132 -3.50 -11.19 9.65
C LEU A 132 -4.78 -12.03 9.78
N THR A 133 -5.94 -11.52 9.37
CA THR A 133 -7.21 -12.26 9.47
C THR A 133 -7.61 -13.00 8.19
N ALA A 134 -7.01 -12.66 7.05
CA ALA A 134 -7.28 -13.23 5.74
C ALA A 134 -6.04 -13.12 4.83
N TYR A 135 -5.91 -14.05 3.89
CA TYR A 135 -4.88 -14.19 2.88
C TYR A 135 -5.39 -13.92 1.47
N VAL A 136 -6.70 -13.96 1.23
CA VAL A 136 -7.30 -13.66 -0.08
C VAL A 136 -8.18 -12.42 -0.01
N GLN A 137 -9.19 -12.46 0.85
CA GLN A 137 -10.26 -11.46 0.82
C GLN A 137 -9.73 -10.09 1.27
N GLU A 138 -9.88 -9.09 0.39
CA GLU A 138 -9.53 -7.67 0.62
C GLU A 138 -8.05 -7.39 0.94
N VAL A 139 -7.16 -8.39 0.86
CA VAL A 139 -5.80 -8.24 1.38
C VAL A 139 -5.01 -7.15 0.66
N ALA A 140 -5.07 -7.12 -0.68
CA ALA A 140 -4.41 -6.11 -1.48
C ALA A 140 -4.92 -4.68 -1.14
N ASN A 141 -6.24 -4.52 -1.06
CA ASN A 141 -6.86 -3.22 -0.83
C ASN A 141 -6.53 -2.66 0.56
N ARG A 142 -6.58 -3.49 1.60
CA ARG A 142 -6.27 -3.02 2.95
C ARG A 142 -4.77 -2.75 3.13
N ILE A 143 -3.89 -3.59 2.55
CA ILE A 143 -2.45 -3.29 2.54
C ILE A 143 -2.19 -1.98 1.81
N PHE A 144 -2.82 -1.74 0.66
CA PHE A 144 -2.64 -0.49 -0.06
C PHE A 144 -3.16 0.73 0.73
N THR A 145 -4.32 0.59 1.38
CA THR A 145 -4.89 1.62 2.26
C THR A 145 -3.92 1.95 3.41
N TYR A 146 -3.34 0.93 4.02
CA TYR A 146 -2.32 1.09 5.06
C TYR A 146 -1.04 1.72 4.49
N ALA A 147 -0.57 1.27 3.33
CA ALA A 147 0.65 1.80 2.71
C ALA A 147 0.53 3.29 2.40
N LYS A 148 -0.65 3.78 1.98
CA LYS A 148 -0.93 5.21 1.79
C LYS A 148 -0.72 6.05 3.05
N GLN A 149 -0.97 5.49 4.23
CA GLN A 149 -0.77 6.17 5.51
C GLN A 149 0.67 6.04 6.03
N HIS A 150 1.45 5.12 5.45
CA HIS A 150 2.79 4.74 5.91
C HIS A 150 3.80 4.70 4.75
N LEU A 151 3.81 5.76 3.94
CA LEU A 151 4.61 5.84 2.70
C LEU A 151 6.08 5.50 2.90
N SER A 152 6.69 6.00 3.97
CA SER A 152 8.10 5.74 4.29
C SER A 152 8.43 4.26 4.55
N THR A 153 7.45 3.48 5.03
CA THR A 153 7.58 2.03 5.31
C THR A 153 7.65 1.22 4.02
N PHE A 154 6.83 1.60 3.02
CA PHE A 154 6.76 0.97 1.70
C PHE A 154 7.60 1.68 0.64
N LYS A 155 8.24 2.80 1.01
CA LYS A 155 9.00 3.69 0.12
C LYS A 155 8.18 4.18 -1.07
N ILE A 156 6.88 4.43 -0.89
CA ILE A 156 6.02 4.97 -1.96
C ILE A 156 6.24 6.48 -2.05
N PRO A 157 6.64 7.04 -3.21
CA PRO A 157 6.74 8.49 -3.39
C PRO A 157 5.36 9.16 -3.27
N GLU A 158 5.28 10.30 -2.58
CA GLU A 158 4.02 11.07 -2.44
C GLU A 158 3.43 11.46 -3.79
N ALA A 159 4.28 11.94 -4.72
CA ALA A 159 3.87 12.31 -6.07
C ALA A 159 3.26 11.15 -6.88
N ALA A 160 3.55 9.88 -6.53
CA ALA A 160 2.94 8.72 -7.16
C ALA A 160 1.47 8.53 -6.76
N LEU A 161 1.05 9.07 -5.61
CA LEU A 161 -0.34 8.98 -5.13
C LEU A 161 -1.25 10.09 -5.63
N GLU A 162 -0.68 11.21 -6.07
CA GLU A 162 -1.40 12.31 -6.71
C GLU A 162 -1.83 11.95 -8.14
N ASP A 163 -1.12 11.02 -8.78
CA ASP A 163 -1.45 10.50 -10.09
C ASP A 163 -2.28 9.20 -10.00
N PRO A 164 -3.52 9.18 -10.55
CA PRO A 164 -4.37 7.99 -10.56
C PRO A 164 -3.76 6.79 -11.29
N GLU A 165 -3.02 7.01 -12.38
CA GLU A 165 -2.42 5.95 -13.18
C GLU A 165 -1.27 5.28 -12.42
N MET A 166 -0.40 6.07 -11.78
CA MET A 166 0.65 5.52 -10.91
C MET A 166 0.07 4.77 -9.70
N THR A 167 -1.00 5.31 -9.11
CA THR A 167 -1.75 4.66 -8.03
C THR A 167 -2.30 3.30 -8.45
N GLU A 168 -2.87 3.20 -9.66
CA GLU A 168 -3.37 1.95 -10.22
C GLU A 168 -2.23 0.96 -10.50
N ARG A 169 -1.11 1.42 -11.07
CA ARG A 169 0.10 0.59 -11.28
C ARG A 169 0.60 0.00 -9.96
N ILE A 170 0.68 0.79 -8.87
CA ILE A 170 1.08 0.30 -7.55
C ILE A 170 0.08 -0.74 -7.01
N THR A 171 -1.23 -0.48 -7.14
CA THR A 171 -2.28 -1.39 -6.66
C THR A 171 -2.24 -2.74 -7.40
N SER A 172 -2.04 -2.70 -8.71
CA SER A 172 -1.86 -3.88 -9.57
C SER A 172 -0.60 -4.65 -9.17
N LEU A 173 0.52 -3.94 -8.96
CA LEU A 173 1.78 -4.54 -8.53
C LEU A 173 1.66 -5.24 -7.17
N ILE A 174 0.99 -4.62 -6.19
CA ILE A 174 0.71 -5.24 -4.87
C ILE A 174 -0.06 -6.54 -5.05
N SER A 175 -1.14 -6.52 -5.85
CA SER A 175 -1.99 -7.69 -6.08
C SER A 175 -1.22 -8.85 -6.74
N HIS A 176 -0.38 -8.52 -7.74
CA HIS A 176 0.47 -9.49 -8.41
C HIS A 176 1.51 -10.09 -7.46
N LEU A 177 2.23 -9.25 -6.70
CA LEU A 177 3.26 -9.70 -5.76
C LEU A 177 2.67 -10.53 -4.61
N LEU A 178 1.49 -10.19 -4.10
CA LEU A 178 0.79 -11.00 -3.09
C LEU A 178 0.40 -12.37 -3.62
N THR A 179 -0.08 -12.45 -4.87
CA THR A 179 -0.44 -13.72 -5.51
C THR A 179 0.79 -14.60 -5.70
N SER A 180 1.88 -14.02 -6.20
CA SER A 180 3.17 -14.71 -6.32
C SER A 180 3.72 -15.18 -4.97
N ALA A 181 3.70 -14.32 -3.94
CA ALA A 181 4.15 -14.65 -2.60
C ALA A 181 3.35 -15.80 -1.99
N ARG A 182 2.02 -15.77 -2.10
CA ARG A 182 1.13 -16.85 -1.66
C ARG A 182 1.41 -18.17 -2.39
N SER A 183 1.60 -18.15 -3.71
CA SER A 183 1.99 -19.34 -4.46
C SER A 183 3.32 -19.92 -3.96
N ASN A 184 4.32 -19.07 -3.73
CA ASN A 184 5.62 -19.50 -3.20
C ASN A 184 5.53 -20.07 -1.77
N MET A 185 4.76 -19.42 -0.89
CA MET A 185 4.53 -19.89 0.48
C MET A 185 3.88 -21.27 0.46
N LYS A 186 2.83 -21.44 -0.36
CA LYS A 186 2.13 -22.71 -0.52
C LYS A 186 3.09 -23.83 -0.95
N GLN A 187 3.88 -23.59 -2.00
CA GLN A 187 4.87 -24.54 -2.49
C GLN A 187 5.89 -24.93 -1.41
N LYS A 188 6.41 -23.96 -0.65
CA LYS A 188 7.36 -24.21 0.44
C LYS A 188 6.73 -25.04 1.56
N ILE A 189 5.49 -24.75 1.94
CA ILE A 189 4.75 -25.53 2.94
C ILE A 189 4.59 -26.98 2.48
N THR A 190 4.09 -27.21 1.25
CA THR A 190 3.93 -28.57 0.69
C THR A 190 5.25 -29.33 0.65
N ASN A 191 6.33 -28.71 0.16
CA ASN A 191 7.65 -29.35 0.11
C ASN A 191 8.13 -29.74 1.52
N HIS A 192 7.86 -28.89 2.51
CA HIS A 192 8.30 -29.09 3.88
C HIS A 192 7.48 -30.14 4.64
N ILE A 193 6.19 -30.29 4.30
CA ILE A 193 5.34 -31.40 4.74
C ILE A 193 5.92 -32.72 4.20
N ALA A 194 6.21 -32.77 2.89
CA ALA A 194 6.77 -33.95 2.24
C ALA A 194 8.13 -34.35 2.84
N SER A 195 9.00 -33.38 3.14
CA SER A 195 10.31 -33.62 3.76
C SER A 195 10.25 -33.80 5.29
N LYS A 196 9.06 -33.70 5.91
CA LYS A 196 8.84 -33.78 7.36
C LYS A 196 9.79 -32.92 8.19
N SER A 197 10.20 -31.79 7.63
CA SER A 197 11.23 -30.95 8.25
C SER A 197 10.70 -30.22 9.50
N HIS A 198 11.61 -29.72 10.34
CA HIS A 198 11.26 -28.98 11.55
C HIS A 198 10.79 -27.55 11.22
N ILE A 199 9.85 -27.01 12.00
CA ILE A 199 9.23 -25.69 11.76
C ILE A 199 10.23 -24.55 11.61
N SER A 200 11.39 -24.61 12.27
CA SER A 200 12.45 -23.60 12.13
C SER A 200 13.00 -23.48 10.70
N ILE A 201 13.06 -24.60 9.96
CA ILE A 201 13.53 -24.63 8.57
C ILE A 201 12.49 -23.96 7.67
N LEU A 202 11.21 -24.31 7.82
CA LEU A 202 10.12 -23.65 7.12
C LEU A 202 10.09 -22.15 7.43
N ALA A 203 10.14 -21.77 8.71
CA ALA A 203 10.12 -20.38 9.14
C ALA A 203 11.26 -19.57 8.50
N LYS A 204 12.48 -20.12 8.50
CA LYS A 204 13.62 -19.48 7.82
C LYS A 204 13.41 -19.37 6.31
N SER A 205 12.81 -20.38 5.68
CA SER A 205 12.55 -20.36 4.23
C SER A 205 11.45 -19.36 3.81
N LEU A 206 10.49 -19.09 4.70
CA LEU A 206 9.40 -18.13 4.48
C LEU A 206 9.80 -16.71 4.85
N SER A 207 10.72 -16.56 5.81
CA SER A 207 11.23 -15.27 6.27
C SER A 207 11.68 -14.40 5.09
N PRO A 208 11.31 -13.11 5.07
CA PRO A 208 12.03 -12.11 4.31
C PRO A 208 13.52 -12.12 4.71
N GLY A 209 14.39 -11.70 3.78
CA GLY A 209 15.80 -11.47 4.10
C GLY A 209 15.99 -10.23 5.00
N GLY A 210 17.24 -9.82 5.22
CA GLY A 210 17.53 -8.45 5.66
C GLY A 210 17.15 -8.08 7.10
N GLY A 211 17.34 -8.98 8.07
CA GLY A 211 17.14 -8.65 9.49
C GLY A 211 15.69 -8.73 9.97
N TYR A 212 14.84 -9.47 9.26
CA TYR A 212 13.49 -9.81 9.73
C TYR A 212 13.52 -10.59 11.05
N GLU A 213 12.81 -10.10 12.06
CA GLU A 213 12.79 -10.69 13.39
C GLU A 213 11.60 -11.62 13.55
N MET A 214 11.87 -12.92 13.59
CA MET A 214 10.87 -13.97 13.72
C MET A 214 10.63 -14.30 15.20
N THR A 215 9.45 -13.99 15.71
CA THR A 215 9.02 -14.31 17.09
C THR A 215 8.22 -15.62 17.17
N THR A 216 7.91 -16.07 18.39
CA THR A 216 7.05 -17.24 18.64
C THR A 216 5.67 -17.12 17.98
N ALA A 217 5.07 -15.93 18.00
CA ALA A 217 3.78 -15.70 17.35
C ALA A 217 3.84 -15.94 15.83
N HIS A 218 4.97 -15.60 15.19
CA HIS A 218 5.17 -15.89 13.77
C HIS A 218 5.33 -17.39 13.52
N TRP A 219 6.10 -18.09 14.37
CA TRP A 219 6.24 -19.55 14.25
C TRP A 219 4.89 -20.23 14.41
N ALA A 220 4.09 -19.80 15.38
CA ALA A 220 2.76 -20.33 15.62
C ALA A 220 1.84 -20.12 14.41
N ARG A 221 1.95 -18.94 13.77
CA ARG A 221 1.22 -18.68 12.53
C ARG A 221 1.66 -19.59 11.37
N ILE A 222 2.96 -19.82 11.23
CA ILE A 222 3.50 -20.71 10.18
C ILE A 222 3.13 -22.16 10.44
N ALA A 223 3.15 -22.61 11.70
CA ALA A 223 2.67 -23.93 12.11
C ALA A 223 1.20 -24.10 11.76
N PHE A 224 0.36 -23.10 12.03
CA PHE A 224 -1.04 -23.09 11.60
C PHE A 224 -1.23 -23.21 10.09
N LEU A 225 -0.43 -22.50 9.29
CA LEU A 225 -0.49 -22.66 7.83
C LEU A 225 -0.10 -24.08 7.40
N ARG A 226 0.90 -24.67 8.05
CA ARG A 226 1.30 -26.05 7.75
C ARG A 226 0.21 -27.06 8.13
N ASP A 227 -0.35 -26.94 9.32
CA ASP A 227 -1.45 -27.78 9.81
C ASP A 227 -2.70 -27.65 8.91
N SER A 228 -3.06 -26.41 8.56
CA SER A 228 -4.17 -26.13 7.63
C SER A 228 -3.97 -26.78 6.27
N MET A 229 -2.74 -26.81 5.74
CA MET A 229 -2.43 -27.49 4.48
C MET A 229 -2.63 -29.01 4.58
N ILE A 230 -2.18 -29.64 5.68
CA ILE A 230 -2.35 -31.09 5.89
C ILE A 230 -3.84 -31.45 5.94
N ILE A 231 -4.63 -30.66 6.67
CA ILE A 231 -6.09 -30.86 6.75
C ILE A 231 -6.71 -30.63 5.37
N PHE A 232 -6.31 -29.56 4.67
CA PHE A 232 -6.83 -29.23 3.35
C PHE A 232 -6.58 -30.32 2.30
N GLU A 233 -5.38 -30.93 2.30
CA GLU A 233 -5.08 -32.06 1.41
C GLU A 233 -6.05 -33.22 1.64
N THR A 234 -6.41 -33.51 2.90
CA THR A 234 -7.40 -34.53 3.25
C THR A 234 -8.80 -34.16 2.74
N VAL A 235 -9.23 -32.91 2.97
CA VAL A 235 -10.54 -32.40 2.49
C VAL A 235 -10.66 -32.46 0.96
N VAL A 236 -9.57 -32.18 0.24
CA VAL A 236 -9.54 -32.25 -1.23
C VAL A 236 -9.66 -33.70 -1.71
N GLU A 237 -9.01 -34.66 -1.07
CA GLU A 237 -9.17 -36.08 -1.42
C GLU A 237 -10.60 -36.58 -1.15
N ASP A 238 -11.18 -36.27 0.02
CA ASP A 238 -12.57 -36.60 0.34
C ASP A 238 -13.54 -35.99 -0.69
N SER A 239 -13.29 -34.74 -1.10
CA SER A 239 -14.06 -34.05 -2.14
C SER A 239 -14.01 -34.79 -3.49
N LYS A 240 -12.84 -35.30 -3.89
CA LYS A 240 -12.68 -36.08 -5.13
C LYS A 240 -13.45 -37.40 -5.06
N GLU A 241 -13.39 -38.10 -3.93
CA GLU A 241 -14.09 -39.38 -3.74
C GLU A 241 -15.62 -39.19 -3.82
N ARG A 242 -16.15 -38.13 -3.21
CA ARG A 242 -17.57 -37.78 -3.28
C ARG A 242 -18.02 -37.47 -4.70
N VAL A 243 -17.24 -36.69 -5.45
CA VAL A 243 -17.54 -36.41 -6.87
C VAL A 243 -17.52 -37.69 -7.72
N ALA A 244 -16.54 -38.56 -7.49
CA ALA A 244 -16.43 -39.84 -8.21
C ALA A 244 -17.62 -40.77 -7.92
N THR A 245 -18.03 -40.88 -6.65
CA THR A 245 -19.18 -41.68 -6.25
C THR A 245 -20.51 -41.12 -6.79
N GLN A 246 -20.70 -39.79 -6.75
CA GLN A 246 -21.87 -39.14 -7.33
C GLN A 246 -21.94 -39.34 -8.85
N LYS A 247 -20.82 -39.22 -9.57
CA LYS A 247 -20.75 -39.47 -11.01
C LYS A 247 -21.11 -40.93 -11.34
N LYS A 248 -20.64 -41.89 -10.54
CA LYS A 248 -20.96 -43.32 -10.70
C LYS A 248 -22.44 -43.61 -10.45
N LEU A 249 -23.05 -42.97 -9.45
CA LEU A 249 -24.48 -43.11 -9.16
C LEU A 249 -25.34 -42.54 -10.30
N ARG A 250 -25.02 -41.33 -10.80
CA ARG A 250 -25.73 -40.73 -11.95
C ARG A 250 -25.60 -41.57 -13.22
N ALA A 251 -24.41 -42.10 -13.50
CA ALA A 251 -24.21 -42.99 -14.65
C ALA A 251 -25.06 -44.27 -14.55
N ARG A 252 -25.22 -44.84 -13.35
CA ARG A 252 -26.11 -46.00 -13.12
C ARG A 252 -27.58 -45.66 -13.29
N GLN A 253 -28.02 -44.51 -12.79
CA GLN A 253 -29.40 -44.04 -12.95
C GLN A 253 -29.73 -43.81 -14.42
N SER A 254 -28.82 -43.19 -15.18
CA SER A 254 -29.00 -42.99 -16.61
C SER A 254 -29.03 -44.30 -17.40
N ALA A 255 -28.18 -45.28 -17.05
CA ALA A 255 -28.20 -46.59 -17.70
C ALA A 255 -29.46 -47.42 -17.40
N LEU A 256 -30.06 -47.23 -16.21
CA LEU A 256 -31.33 -47.88 -15.86
C LEU A 256 -32.52 -47.27 -16.62
N ALA A 257 -32.53 -45.95 -16.80
CA ALA A 257 -33.59 -45.25 -17.54
C ALA A 257 -33.61 -45.65 -19.03
N THR A 258 -32.46 -45.95 -19.64
CA THR A 258 -32.38 -46.37 -21.05
C THR A 258 -32.91 -47.79 -21.34
N LEU A 259 -33.29 -48.58 -20.33
CA LEU A 259 -33.81 -49.94 -20.52
C LEU A 259 -35.34 -50.03 -20.51
N ASP A 260 -36.06 -48.98 -20.09
CA ASP A 260 -37.53 -48.95 -20.05
C ASP A 260 -38.17 -48.27 -21.28
N ASP A 261 -37.40 -47.63 -22.17
CA ASP A 261 -37.91 -46.93 -23.37
C ASP A 261 -37.85 -47.77 -24.67
N ALA A 262 -37.74 -49.10 -24.57
CA ALA A 262 -37.76 -50.00 -25.73
C ALA A 262 -39.16 -50.55 -26.10
N ALA A 263 -40.23 -49.87 -25.67
CA ALA A 263 -41.61 -50.19 -26.06
C ALA A 263 -42.40 -48.91 -26.38
N ASP A 264 -42.61 -48.67 -27.68
CA ASP A 264 -43.64 -47.84 -28.31
C ASP A 264 -43.95 -46.45 -27.71
N ASN A 265 -43.45 -45.39 -28.36
CA ASN A 265 -44.32 -44.41 -29.01
C ASN A 265 -43.51 -43.30 -29.72
N GLU A 266 -43.73 -43.18 -31.03
CA GLU A 266 -43.66 -41.89 -31.72
C GLU A 266 -44.89 -41.08 -31.29
N GLU A 267 -44.71 -39.94 -30.61
CA GLU A 267 -45.46 -38.69 -30.79
C GLU A 267 -45.16 -37.69 -29.65
N ASP A 268 -44.75 -36.48 -30.06
CA ASP A 268 -44.89 -35.18 -29.40
C ASP A 268 -44.93 -35.11 -27.86
N GLN A 269 -43.86 -34.56 -27.25
CA GLN A 269 -44.04 -33.40 -26.37
C GLN A 269 -42.76 -32.62 -26.02
N GLU A 270 -42.76 -31.38 -26.52
CA GLU A 270 -42.13 -30.21 -25.94
C GLU A 270 -42.53 -29.99 -24.46
N LEU A 271 -41.63 -29.29 -23.73
CA LEU A 271 -41.82 -28.59 -22.46
C LEU A 271 -41.90 -29.44 -21.17
N ALA A 272 -40.83 -29.37 -20.37
CA ALA A 272 -40.87 -28.77 -19.03
C ALA A 272 -39.49 -28.81 -18.36
N GLU A 273 -38.70 -27.75 -18.55
CA GLU A 273 -37.78 -27.28 -17.52
C GLU A 273 -38.64 -26.85 -16.32
N ASN A 274 -38.63 -27.61 -15.22
CA ASN A 274 -39.25 -27.15 -13.98
C ASN A 274 -38.30 -27.33 -12.80
N ASN A 275 -37.81 -26.16 -12.38
CA ASN A 275 -37.26 -25.83 -11.09
C ASN A 275 -37.96 -26.57 -9.95
N SER A 276 -37.20 -27.37 -9.20
CA SER A 276 -37.57 -27.76 -7.84
C SER A 276 -36.99 -26.75 -6.85
N GLU A 277 -37.69 -25.62 -6.69
CA GLU A 277 -37.60 -24.79 -5.48
C GLU A 277 -38.26 -25.55 -4.31
N GLY A 278 -37.44 -26.30 -3.58
CA GLY A 278 -37.85 -27.05 -2.39
C GLY A 278 -36.86 -26.81 -1.27
N GLY A 279 -37.16 -25.83 -0.42
CA GLY A 279 -36.29 -25.33 0.64
C GLY A 279 -36.00 -26.36 1.73
N ALA A 280 -34.93 -27.11 1.55
CA ALA A 280 -34.06 -27.56 2.62
C ALA A 280 -32.70 -26.95 2.30
N LYS A 281 -32.18 -26.08 3.18
CA LYS A 281 -30.77 -25.69 3.14
C LYS A 281 -29.94 -26.93 3.49
N ASN A 282 -29.88 -27.89 2.56
CA ASN A 282 -28.72 -28.73 2.46
C ASN A 282 -27.59 -27.75 2.20
N THR A 283 -26.84 -27.44 3.23
CA THR A 283 -25.54 -26.81 3.10
C THR A 283 -24.71 -27.83 2.32
N GLU A 284 -24.84 -27.83 0.99
CA GLU A 284 -24.01 -28.68 0.14
C GLU A 284 -22.57 -28.36 0.52
N GLU A 285 -21.91 -29.35 1.13
CA GLU A 285 -20.53 -29.20 1.57
C GLU A 285 -19.71 -28.80 0.34
N LYS A 286 -19.07 -27.62 0.42
CA LYS A 286 -18.29 -27.06 -0.67
C LYS A 286 -17.26 -28.11 -1.13
N ILE A 287 -17.26 -28.44 -2.43
CA ILE A 287 -16.24 -29.28 -3.05
C ILE A 287 -14.99 -28.42 -3.21
N TRP A 288 -13.89 -28.81 -2.54
CA TRP A 288 -12.64 -28.07 -2.59
C TRP A 288 -11.70 -28.62 -3.68
N THR A 289 -11.05 -27.71 -4.40
CA THR A 289 -10.00 -28.03 -5.37
C THR A 289 -8.64 -27.61 -4.82
N SER A 290 -7.56 -28.23 -5.32
CA SER A 290 -6.21 -27.94 -4.83
C SER A 290 -5.81 -26.46 -4.95
N ASN A 291 -6.42 -25.67 -5.84
CA ASN A 291 -6.11 -24.26 -6.06
C ASN A 291 -6.73 -23.32 -4.99
N GLU A 292 -7.71 -23.79 -4.22
CA GLU A 292 -8.48 -22.98 -3.27
C GLU A 292 -7.90 -22.97 -1.85
N TYR A 293 -6.66 -23.43 -1.67
CA TYR A 293 -6.01 -23.52 -0.36
C TYR A 293 -6.10 -22.21 0.45
N TRP A 294 -5.83 -21.06 -0.17
CA TRP A 294 -5.85 -19.78 0.56
C TRP A 294 -7.27 -19.35 0.96
N GLU A 295 -8.29 -19.72 0.18
CA GLU A 295 -9.68 -19.48 0.55
C GLU A 295 -10.12 -20.38 1.70
N TYR A 296 -9.61 -21.62 1.73
CA TYR A 296 -9.79 -22.53 2.85
C TYR A 296 -9.17 -21.97 4.14
N VAL A 297 -7.94 -21.45 4.06
CA VAL A 297 -7.30 -20.78 5.21
C VAL A 297 -8.13 -19.58 5.69
N ASP A 298 -8.67 -18.76 4.78
CA ASP A 298 -9.54 -17.63 5.14
C ASP A 298 -10.83 -18.08 5.83
N MET A 299 -11.41 -19.19 5.40
CA MET A 299 -12.57 -19.80 6.05
C MET A 299 -12.22 -20.25 7.48
N VAL A 300 -11.16 -21.02 7.67
CA VAL A 300 -10.74 -21.51 8.99
C VAL A 300 -10.45 -20.35 9.94
N LEU A 301 -9.78 -19.29 9.48
CA LEU A 301 -9.53 -18.09 10.28
C LEU A 301 -10.79 -17.31 10.62
N ARG A 302 -11.80 -17.33 9.75
CA ARG A 302 -13.10 -16.71 10.02
C ARG A 302 -13.86 -17.50 11.09
N GLU A 303 -13.87 -18.83 10.98
CA GLU A 303 -14.51 -19.72 11.96
C GLU A 303 -13.85 -19.61 13.34
N LEU A 304 -12.51 -19.65 13.40
CA LEU A 304 -11.77 -19.48 14.65
C LEU A 304 -12.09 -18.14 15.34
N ARG A 305 -12.24 -17.05 14.57
CA ARG A 305 -12.65 -15.75 15.12
C ARG A 305 -14.10 -15.75 15.59
N ALA A 306 -15.00 -16.41 14.87
CA ALA A 306 -16.40 -16.54 15.28
C ALA A 306 -16.51 -17.34 16.58
N GLU A 307 -15.77 -18.44 16.71
CA GLU A 307 -15.65 -19.23 17.93
C GLU A 307 -15.13 -18.39 19.10
N ALA A 308 -14.03 -17.65 18.90
CA ALA A 308 -13.50 -16.76 19.92
C ALA A 308 -14.54 -15.70 20.34
N CYS A 309 -15.33 -15.17 19.41
CA CYS A 309 -16.40 -14.20 19.72
C CYS A 309 -17.55 -14.81 20.53
N VAL A 310 -17.83 -16.10 20.37
CA VAL A 310 -18.83 -16.81 21.18
C VAL A 310 -18.26 -17.14 22.57
N ALA A 311 -17.00 -17.54 22.64
CA ALA A 311 -16.34 -17.94 23.88
C ALA A 311 -16.03 -16.75 24.81
N GLU A 312 -15.70 -15.58 24.24
CA GLU A 312 -15.13 -14.46 24.98
C GLU A 312 -15.81 -13.13 24.65
N THR A 313 -16.14 -12.36 25.69
CA THR A 313 -16.91 -11.11 25.55
C THR A 313 -16.04 -9.89 25.24
N THR A 314 -14.76 -9.89 25.64
CA THR A 314 -13.85 -8.75 25.49
C THR A 314 -12.87 -8.95 24.33
N ALA A 315 -12.42 -7.87 23.70
CA ALA A 315 -11.43 -7.95 22.62
C ALA A 315 -10.10 -8.57 23.09
N VAL A 316 -9.65 -8.24 24.31
CA VAL A 316 -8.42 -8.79 24.89
C VAL A 316 -8.54 -10.30 25.14
N ALA A 317 -9.66 -10.75 25.69
CA ALA A 317 -9.89 -12.17 25.91
C ALA A 317 -10.00 -12.96 24.60
N ARG A 318 -10.66 -12.40 23.56
CA ARG A 318 -10.70 -12.97 22.20
C ARG A 318 -9.30 -13.10 21.60
N ALA A 319 -8.45 -12.09 21.73
CA ALA A 319 -7.07 -12.16 21.25
C ALA A 319 -6.28 -13.25 21.98
N LYS A 320 -6.42 -13.36 23.31
CA LYS A 320 -5.79 -14.41 24.12
C LYS A 320 -6.29 -15.81 23.74
N HIS A 321 -7.58 -15.96 23.43
CA HIS A 321 -8.17 -17.20 22.96
C HIS A 321 -7.52 -17.65 21.64
N MET A 322 -7.40 -16.73 20.67
CA MET A 322 -6.70 -17.02 19.41
C MET A 322 -5.22 -17.34 19.61
N GLU A 323 -4.52 -16.61 20.49
CA GLU A 323 -3.12 -16.87 20.81
C GLU A 323 -2.93 -18.27 21.42
N ALA A 324 -3.82 -18.68 22.32
CA ALA A 324 -3.80 -20.02 22.90
C ALA A 324 -3.98 -21.10 21.82
N PHE A 325 -4.93 -20.92 20.89
CA PHE A 325 -5.11 -21.82 19.76
C PHE A 325 -3.82 -21.95 18.93
N PHE A 326 -3.24 -20.84 18.47
CA PHE A 326 -2.00 -20.88 17.67
C PHE A 326 -0.83 -21.50 18.44
N THR A 327 -0.75 -21.28 19.75
CA THR A 327 0.26 -21.90 20.62
C THR A 327 0.11 -23.41 20.68
N LEU A 328 -1.12 -23.92 20.81
CA LEU A 328 -1.39 -25.36 20.78
C LEU A 328 -1.02 -25.98 19.43
N VAL A 329 -1.34 -25.29 18.33
CA VAL A 329 -0.97 -25.74 16.99
C VAL A 329 0.55 -25.80 16.85
N LEU A 330 1.29 -24.79 17.30
CA LEU A 330 2.75 -24.82 17.30
C LEU A 330 3.34 -25.98 18.11
N GLN A 331 2.78 -26.26 19.29
CA GLN A 331 3.25 -27.36 20.13
C GLN A 331 3.00 -28.72 19.48
N ALA A 332 1.82 -28.93 18.89
CA ALA A 332 1.50 -30.14 18.15
C ALA A 332 2.42 -30.32 16.92
N ASP A 333 2.64 -29.23 16.20
CA ASP A 333 3.51 -29.14 15.05
C ASP A 333 4.97 -29.54 15.37
N MET A 334 5.53 -29.00 16.45
CA MET A 334 6.87 -29.36 16.94
C MET A 334 6.96 -30.80 17.43
N LYS A 335 5.87 -31.35 18.01
CA LYS A 335 5.81 -32.75 18.44
C LYS A 335 5.78 -33.71 17.25
N ASN A 336 5.02 -33.39 16.21
CA ASN A 336 4.88 -34.23 15.02
C ASN A 336 6.11 -34.18 14.10
N HIS A 337 6.87 -33.09 14.18
CA HIS A 337 8.07 -32.87 13.37
C HIS A 337 9.26 -32.51 14.27
N PRO A 338 9.72 -33.44 15.13
CA PRO A 338 10.79 -33.17 16.06
C PRO A 338 12.06 -32.86 15.25
N GLY A 339 12.66 -31.70 15.49
CA GLY A 339 13.89 -31.31 14.81
C GLY A 339 15.05 -32.23 15.19
N SER A 340 16.09 -32.22 14.35
CA SER A 340 17.39 -32.73 14.77
C SER A 340 17.91 -31.91 15.96
N SER A 341 18.70 -32.52 16.85
CA SER A 341 19.37 -31.87 17.98
C SER A 341 20.20 -30.64 17.59
N SER A 342 20.54 -30.50 16.31
CA SER A 342 21.28 -29.38 15.72
C SER A 342 20.45 -28.12 15.45
N HIS A 343 19.13 -28.15 15.62
CA HIS A 343 18.27 -26.99 15.36
C HIS A 343 17.66 -26.45 16.65
N PRO A 344 17.89 -25.17 16.99
CA PRO A 344 17.31 -24.59 18.20
C PRO A 344 15.78 -24.67 18.13
N ALA A 345 15.18 -25.16 19.22
CA ALA A 345 13.74 -25.36 19.35
C ALA A 345 12.96 -24.06 19.61
N VAL A 346 13.66 -22.92 19.72
CA VAL A 346 13.07 -21.66 20.16
C VAL A 346 13.42 -20.53 19.17
N PRO A 347 12.47 -19.64 18.83
CA PRO A 347 12.76 -18.43 18.06
C PRO A 347 13.86 -17.58 18.71
N ALA A 348 14.63 -16.88 17.87
CA ALA A 348 15.72 -16.03 18.36
C ALA A 348 15.25 -14.73 19.03
N PHE A 349 13.99 -14.33 18.84
CA PHE A 349 13.46 -13.05 19.27
C PHE A 349 12.16 -13.21 20.05
N ASP A 350 12.10 -12.60 21.24
CA ASP A 350 10.87 -12.53 22.05
C ASP A 350 9.87 -11.52 21.47
N LYS A 351 10.38 -10.43 20.90
CA LYS A 351 9.60 -9.32 20.33
C LYS A 351 10.30 -8.71 19.12
N VAL A 352 9.51 -8.06 18.27
CA VAL A 352 10.02 -7.28 17.13
C VAL A 352 10.49 -5.91 17.61
N THR A 353 11.76 -5.61 17.39
CA THR A 353 12.46 -4.36 17.68
C THR A 353 12.60 -3.47 16.44
N VAL A 354 12.64 -4.06 15.25
CA VAL A 354 12.74 -3.33 13.98
C VAL A 354 11.49 -2.49 13.74
N GLN A 355 11.64 -1.15 13.71
CA GLN A 355 10.51 -0.21 13.73
C GLN A 355 9.54 -0.38 12.55
N TRP A 356 10.06 -0.53 11.33
CA TRP A 356 9.21 -0.70 10.15
C TRP A 356 8.41 -2.02 10.21
N GLN A 357 9.02 -3.10 10.71
CA GLN A 357 8.37 -4.40 10.85
C GLN A 357 7.30 -4.32 11.95
N LYS A 358 7.66 -3.74 13.10
CA LYS A 358 6.74 -3.50 14.21
C LYS A 358 5.54 -2.67 13.74
N SER A 359 5.78 -1.59 13.00
CA SER A 359 4.73 -0.75 12.42
C SER A 359 3.76 -1.58 11.58
N ILE A 360 4.25 -2.42 10.65
CA ILE A 360 3.38 -3.29 9.86
C ILE A 360 2.58 -4.23 10.78
N MET A 361 3.23 -4.89 11.73
CA MET A 361 2.56 -5.86 12.61
C MET A 361 1.48 -5.24 13.51
N THR A 362 1.70 -4.02 13.99
CA THR A 362 0.79 -3.32 14.91
C THR A 362 -0.20 -2.41 14.20
N GLY A 363 0.12 -1.93 13.01
CA GLY A 363 -0.71 -1.00 12.24
C GLY A 363 -1.61 -1.70 11.24
N LEU A 364 -1.16 -2.82 10.69
CA LEU A 364 -1.93 -3.67 9.80
C LEU A 364 -2.75 -4.68 10.64
N ILE A 365 -3.61 -4.15 11.53
CA ILE A 365 -4.59 -4.94 12.30
C ILE A 365 -5.85 -5.07 11.45
N TRP A 366 -6.39 -6.28 11.34
CA TRP A 366 -7.48 -6.63 10.41
C TRP A 366 -8.82 -6.93 11.07
#